data_AF-A0A7V7T206-F1
#
_entry.id   AF-A0A7V7T206-F1
#
_cell.length_a   1.000
_cell.length_b   1.000
_cell.length_c   1.000
_cell.angle_alpha   90.00
_cell.angle_beta   90.00
_cell.angle_gamma   90.00
#
_symmetry.space_group_name_H-M   'P 1'
#
loop_
_entity.id
_entity.type
_entity.pdbx_description
1 polymer ?
#
loop_
_entity_poly.entity_id
_entity_poly.type
_entity_poly.pdbx_seq_one_letter_code
_entity_poly.pdbx_strand_id
1 'polypeptide(L)'
;MEQEFWHRRWQKNEIGFHESKPNDLLVNHLNQLSLAPHSRIFLPLCGKTLDIDWLLAQGHHVVGVELNHSAVEQLFQRLNLTPNETMINKHLTCYKAANICIFQGDIFKLTAQQLGPVDAVYDRAALVALPEALRLQYSRHMLQLCPKTPQLLIVFNYDQKQMAGPPFSVSEQTIHQYYNAVYDIENLSVREVAGGLRNVAAKESAWLLNPK
;
A
#
# COMPACT_ATOMS: atom_id res chain seq x y z
N MET A 1 5.58 16.81 -2.95
CA MET A 1 5.18 16.14 -4.20
C MET A 1 3.68 16.28 -4.27
N GLU A 2 3.20 17.01 -5.27
CA GLU A 2 1.82 17.45 -5.33
C GLU A 2 0.92 16.35 -5.90
N GLN A 3 -0.33 16.31 -5.44
CA GLN A 3 -1.38 15.40 -5.90
C GLN A 3 -1.45 15.33 -7.44
N GLU A 4 -1.18 16.45 -8.11
CA GLU A 4 -1.07 16.55 -9.57
C GLU A 4 -0.04 15.62 -10.22
N PHE A 5 1.03 15.23 -9.52
CA PHE A 5 2.03 14.31 -10.04
C PHE A 5 1.39 12.93 -10.32
N TRP A 6 0.62 12.40 -9.36
CA TRP A 6 -0.04 11.11 -9.52
C TRP A 6 -1.20 11.18 -10.51
N HIS A 7 -1.98 12.26 -10.49
CA HIS A 7 -3.01 12.48 -11.51
C HIS A 7 -2.41 12.48 -12.93
N ARG A 8 -1.28 13.17 -13.15
CA ARG A 8 -0.58 13.18 -14.46
C ARG A 8 -0.06 11.81 -14.88
N ARG A 9 0.53 11.03 -13.97
CA ARG A 9 1.04 9.68 -14.31
C ARG A 9 -0.07 8.71 -14.70
N TRP A 10 -1.20 8.76 -14.00
CA TRP A 10 -2.38 7.97 -14.35
C TRP A 10 -2.98 8.40 -15.70
N GLN A 11 -3.10 9.70 -15.96
CA GLN A 11 -3.57 10.23 -17.25
C GLN A 11 -2.69 9.81 -18.44
N LYS A 12 -1.38 9.72 -18.22
CA LYS A 12 -0.43 9.28 -19.25
C LYS A 12 -0.28 7.76 -19.36
N ASN A 13 -1.05 6.99 -18.57
CA ASN A 13 -0.93 5.54 -18.46
C ASN A 13 0.51 5.06 -18.14
N GLU A 14 1.29 5.88 -17.44
CA GLU A 14 2.68 5.58 -17.02
C GLU A 14 2.69 4.67 -15.78
N ILE A 15 2.00 3.53 -15.88
CA ILE A 15 1.68 2.58 -14.79
C ILE A 15 2.75 1.50 -14.61
N GLY A 16 4.04 1.82 -14.76
CA GLY A 16 5.14 0.84 -14.62
C GLY A 16 5.25 0.15 -13.25
N PHE A 17 4.38 0.49 -12.29
CA PHE A 17 4.21 -0.15 -10.99
C PHE A 17 3.08 -1.21 -10.95
N HIS A 18 2.27 -1.30 -12.01
CA HIS A 18 1.18 -2.26 -12.15
C HIS A 18 1.74 -3.57 -12.70
N GLU A 19 1.80 -4.59 -11.85
CA GLU A 19 2.18 -5.94 -12.25
C GLU A 19 0.99 -6.64 -12.93
N SER A 20 1.26 -7.54 -13.88
CA SER A 20 0.25 -8.35 -14.58
C SER A 20 -0.23 -9.56 -13.77
N LYS A 21 0.34 -9.77 -12.59
CA LYS A 21 -0.01 -10.76 -11.57
C LYS A 21 0.07 -10.10 -10.18
N PRO A 22 -0.52 -10.68 -9.12
CA PRO A 22 -0.25 -10.22 -7.76
C PRO A 22 1.27 -10.29 -7.47
N ASN A 23 1.74 -9.41 -6.59
CA ASN A 23 3.13 -9.34 -6.22
C ASN A 23 3.56 -10.64 -5.52
N ASP A 24 4.66 -11.23 -5.99
CA ASP A 24 5.12 -12.54 -5.47
C ASP A 24 5.45 -12.49 -3.96
N LEU A 25 5.90 -11.35 -3.43
CA LEU A 25 6.21 -11.22 -2.01
C LEU A 25 4.94 -11.23 -1.15
N LEU A 26 3.83 -10.67 -1.64
CA LEU A 26 2.53 -10.83 -0.99
C LEU A 26 2.14 -12.31 -0.91
N VAL A 27 2.15 -12.99 -2.06
CA VAL A 27 1.72 -14.39 -2.17
C VAL A 27 2.56 -15.30 -1.25
N ASN A 28 3.87 -15.07 -1.20
CA ASN A 28 4.80 -15.89 -0.44
C ASN A 28 4.79 -15.61 1.06
N HIS A 29 4.39 -14.41 1.49
CA HIS A 29 4.57 -13.96 2.88
C HIS A 29 3.29 -13.53 3.60
N LEU A 30 2.12 -13.50 2.95
CA LEU A 30 0.85 -13.18 3.63
C LEU A 30 0.62 -14.09 4.85
N ASN A 31 0.99 -15.37 4.75
CA ASN A 31 0.84 -16.34 5.84
C ASN A 31 1.58 -15.96 7.13
N GLN A 32 2.64 -15.15 7.04
CA GLN A 32 3.40 -14.70 8.22
C GLN A 32 2.57 -13.77 9.12
N LEU A 33 1.55 -13.10 8.56
CA LEU A 33 0.60 -12.29 9.34
C LEU A 33 -0.36 -13.11 10.19
N SER A 34 -0.40 -14.45 10.01
CA SER A 34 -1.24 -15.37 10.81
C SER A 34 -2.72 -14.95 10.86
N LEU A 35 -3.26 -14.48 9.73
CA LEU A 35 -4.61 -13.94 9.64
C LEU A 35 -5.68 -15.02 9.79
N ALA A 36 -6.77 -14.67 10.46
CA ALA A 36 -7.96 -15.49 10.50
C ALA A 36 -8.68 -15.46 9.13
N PRO A 37 -9.52 -16.48 8.83
CA PRO A 37 -10.42 -16.40 7.69
C PRO A 37 -11.25 -15.11 7.73
N HIS A 38 -11.45 -14.48 6.57
CA HIS A 38 -12.19 -13.23 6.43
C HIS A 38 -11.60 -11.99 7.12
N SER A 39 -10.33 -12.06 7.55
CA SER A 39 -9.61 -10.89 8.05
C SER A 39 -9.67 -9.72 7.06
N ARG A 40 -9.74 -8.51 7.60
CA ARG A 40 -9.83 -7.25 6.88
C ARG A 40 -8.47 -6.60 6.76
N ILE A 41 -7.96 -6.49 5.53
CA ILE A 41 -6.60 -6.02 5.25
C ILE A 41 -6.66 -4.62 4.65
N PHE A 42 -5.89 -3.69 5.22
CA PHE A 42 -5.76 -2.33 4.74
C PHE A 42 -4.62 -2.17 3.72
N LEU A 43 -4.93 -1.60 2.57
CA LEU A 43 -4.00 -1.30 1.49
C LEU A 43 -3.93 0.22 1.28
N PRO A 44 -2.93 0.91 1.87
CA PRO A 44 -2.73 2.33 1.62
C PRO A 44 -2.25 2.59 0.18
N LEU A 45 -2.70 3.70 -0.43
CA LEU A 45 -2.36 4.12 -1.80
C LEU A 45 -2.50 2.97 -2.81
N CYS A 46 -3.62 2.25 -2.75
CA CYS A 46 -3.76 0.94 -3.37
C CYS A 46 -3.78 0.97 -4.92
N GLY A 47 -4.03 2.13 -5.53
CA GLY A 47 -4.31 2.24 -6.95
C GLY A 47 -5.40 1.25 -7.37
N LYS A 48 -5.11 0.49 -8.43
CA LYS A 48 -5.92 -0.63 -8.92
C LYS A 48 -5.16 -1.97 -8.89
N THR A 49 -4.24 -2.15 -7.94
CA THR A 49 -3.35 -3.32 -7.88
C THR A 49 -4.10 -4.66 -8.03
N LEU A 50 -3.48 -5.63 -8.70
CA LEU A 50 -4.00 -7.01 -8.80
C LEU A 50 -3.89 -7.78 -7.47
N ASP A 51 -3.14 -7.25 -6.51
CA ASP A 51 -3.06 -7.79 -5.16
C ASP A 51 -4.45 -7.85 -4.49
N ILE A 52 -5.33 -6.89 -4.81
CA ILE A 52 -6.70 -6.83 -4.29
C ILE A 52 -7.49 -8.07 -4.72
N ASP A 53 -7.42 -8.47 -5.98
CA ASP A 53 -8.10 -9.65 -6.51
C ASP A 53 -7.64 -10.91 -5.81
N TRP A 54 -6.33 -11.03 -5.63
CA TRP A 54 -5.75 -12.20 -4.99
C TRP A 54 -6.20 -12.29 -3.52
N LEU A 55 -6.18 -11.19 -2.77
CA LEU A 55 -6.67 -11.14 -1.40
C LEU A 55 -8.17 -11.48 -1.29
N LEU A 56 -8.99 -10.94 -2.18
CA LEU A 56 -10.42 -11.27 -2.24
C LEU A 56 -10.64 -12.76 -2.58
N ALA A 57 -9.85 -13.32 -3.49
CA ALA A 57 -9.89 -14.73 -3.84
C ALA A 57 -9.44 -15.66 -2.69
N GLN A 58 -8.56 -15.18 -1.79
CA GLN A 58 -8.23 -15.87 -0.53
C GLN A 58 -9.36 -15.77 0.52
N GLY A 59 -10.45 -15.05 0.23
CA GLY A 59 -11.59 -14.89 1.13
C GLY A 59 -11.44 -13.78 2.17
N HIS A 60 -10.40 -12.95 2.06
CA HIS A 60 -10.21 -11.78 2.93
C HIS A 60 -11.09 -10.60 2.50
N HIS A 61 -11.30 -9.67 3.44
CA HIS A 61 -11.92 -8.39 3.13
C HIS A 61 -10.84 -7.36 2.85
N VAL A 62 -11.03 -6.55 1.82
CA VAL A 62 -10.09 -5.48 1.45
C VAL A 62 -10.66 -4.13 1.85
N VAL A 63 -9.83 -3.31 2.48
CA VAL A 63 -10.06 -1.87 2.54
C VAL A 63 -8.86 -1.13 1.99
N GLY A 64 -9.08 -0.11 1.18
CA GLY A 64 -7.99 0.67 0.60
C GLY A 64 -8.28 2.15 0.60
N VAL A 65 -7.25 2.95 0.36
CA VAL A 65 -7.39 4.37 0.06
C VAL A 65 -6.57 4.70 -1.18
N GLU A 66 -7.18 5.42 -2.11
CA GLU A 66 -6.56 5.80 -3.38
C GLU A 66 -6.96 7.22 -3.76
N LEU A 67 -5.98 8.02 -4.15
CA LEU A 67 -6.21 9.43 -4.50
C LEU A 67 -6.95 9.56 -5.85
N ASN A 68 -6.57 8.75 -6.83
CA ASN A 68 -7.05 8.87 -8.20
C ASN A 68 -8.39 8.17 -8.40
N HIS A 69 -9.45 8.96 -8.64
CA HIS A 69 -10.79 8.46 -8.94
C HIS A 69 -10.83 7.44 -10.08
N SER A 70 -10.12 7.70 -11.18
CA SER A 70 -10.11 6.80 -12.34
C SER A 70 -9.48 5.44 -12.02
N ALA A 71 -8.49 5.39 -11.11
CA ALA A 71 -7.95 4.11 -10.64
C ALA A 71 -9.01 3.32 -9.84
N VAL A 72 -9.80 4.00 -9.00
CA VAL A 72 -10.90 3.39 -8.25
C VAL A 72 -11.98 2.86 -9.20
N GLU A 73 -12.43 3.66 -10.18
CA GLU A 73 -13.40 3.22 -11.19
C GLU A 73 -12.92 1.99 -11.96
N GLN A 74 -11.67 2.03 -12.44
CA GLN A 74 -11.06 0.91 -13.18
C GLN A 74 -10.91 -0.34 -12.31
N LEU A 75 -10.64 -0.20 -11.01
CA LEU A 75 -10.59 -1.32 -10.09
C LEU A 75 -11.96 -2.00 -9.98
N PHE A 76 -13.02 -1.24 -9.72
CA PHE A 76 -14.38 -1.80 -9.61
C PHE A 76 -14.88 -2.40 -10.93
N GLN A 77 -14.61 -1.73 -12.05
CA GLN A 77 -14.92 -2.27 -13.38
C GLN A 77 -14.21 -3.61 -13.63
N ARG A 78 -12.92 -3.70 -13.28
CA ARG A 78 -12.11 -4.91 -13.45
C ARG A 78 -12.58 -6.06 -12.57
N LEU A 79 -13.00 -5.76 -11.34
CA LEU A 79 -13.60 -6.74 -10.43
C LEU A 79 -15.05 -7.10 -10.81
N ASN A 80 -15.63 -6.43 -11.82
CA ASN A 80 -17.03 -6.56 -12.22
C ASN A 80 -18.00 -6.33 -11.03
N LEU A 81 -17.70 -5.31 -10.23
CA LEU A 81 -18.48 -4.93 -9.05
C LEU A 81 -19.04 -3.51 -9.22
N THR A 82 -20.31 -3.31 -8.89
CA THR A 82 -20.92 -1.98 -8.78
C THR A 82 -20.89 -1.53 -7.32
N PRO A 83 -20.08 -0.52 -6.95
CA PRO A 83 -20.03 -0.04 -5.57
C PRO A 83 -21.24 0.84 -5.22
N ASN A 84 -21.64 0.80 -3.96
CA ASN A 84 -22.41 1.88 -3.35
C ASN A 84 -21.44 3.01 -2.98
N GLU A 85 -21.74 4.20 -3.44
CA GLU A 85 -20.93 5.40 -3.19
C GLU A 85 -21.47 6.17 -2.00
N THR A 86 -20.60 6.59 -1.09
CA THR A 86 -20.98 7.40 0.06
C THR A 86 -19.93 8.45 0.33
N MET A 87 -20.31 9.71 0.23
CA MET A 87 -19.46 10.83 0.63
C MET A 87 -19.29 10.80 2.15
N ILE A 88 -18.05 10.57 2.60
CA ILE A 88 -17.70 10.51 4.03
C ILE A 88 -17.47 11.92 4.57
N ASN A 89 -16.78 12.75 3.78
CA ASN A 89 -16.60 14.18 4.01
C ASN A 89 -16.16 14.86 2.70
N LYS A 90 -15.87 16.16 2.73
CA LYS A 90 -15.45 16.94 1.55
C LYS A 90 -14.15 16.47 0.86
N HIS A 91 -13.41 15.54 1.46
CA HIS A 91 -12.14 15.02 0.96
C HIS A 91 -12.17 13.53 0.63
N LEU A 92 -13.23 12.80 1.03
CA LEU A 92 -13.29 11.35 0.96
C LEU A 92 -14.67 10.85 0.54
N THR A 93 -14.68 9.93 -0.42
CA THR A 93 -15.85 9.14 -0.82
C THR A 93 -15.49 7.66 -0.66
N CYS A 94 -16.26 6.86 0.10
CA CYS A 94 -16.07 5.39 0.09
C CYS A 94 -16.94 4.80 -1.02
N TYR A 95 -16.30 3.94 -1.82
CA TYR A 95 -16.90 3.06 -2.81
C TYR A 95 -16.92 1.68 -2.19
N LYS A 96 -18.10 1.14 -1.86
CA LYS A 96 -18.23 -0.13 -1.13
C LYS A 96 -19.02 -1.16 -1.91
N ALA A 97 -18.47 -2.35 -2.05
CA ALA A 97 -19.14 -3.53 -2.59
C ALA A 97 -18.92 -4.74 -1.66
N ALA A 98 -19.28 -5.94 -2.11
CA ALA A 98 -19.04 -7.17 -1.35
C ALA A 98 -17.54 -7.33 -1.06
N ASN A 99 -17.18 -7.46 0.22
CA ASN A 99 -15.82 -7.71 0.72
C ASN A 99 -14.77 -6.63 0.37
N ILE A 100 -15.16 -5.48 -0.18
CA ILE A 100 -14.24 -4.37 -0.54
C ILE A 100 -14.84 -2.99 -0.22
N CYS A 101 -14.08 -2.10 0.43
CA CYS A 101 -14.33 -0.64 0.44
C CYS A 101 -13.06 0.10 0.04
N ILE A 102 -13.17 1.03 -0.91
CA ILE A 102 -12.07 1.91 -1.29
C ILE A 102 -12.48 3.34 -0.97
N PHE A 103 -11.70 3.99 -0.10
CA PHE A 103 -11.80 5.43 0.13
C PHE A 103 -11.09 6.15 -1.02
N GLN A 104 -11.83 6.85 -1.86
CA GLN A 104 -11.27 7.73 -2.86
C GLN A 104 -10.94 9.08 -2.20
N GLY A 105 -9.65 9.45 -2.21
CA GLY A 105 -9.15 10.74 -1.74
C GLY A 105 -7.79 10.66 -1.04
N ASP A 106 -7.45 11.71 -0.30
CA ASP A 106 -6.15 11.85 0.37
C ASP A 106 -6.10 11.00 1.66
N ILE A 107 -5.12 10.08 1.74
CA ILE A 107 -4.91 9.24 2.92
C ILE A 107 -4.79 10.06 4.20
N PHE A 108 -4.16 11.23 4.17
CA PHE A 108 -3.99 12.07 5.36
C PHE A 108 -5.31 12.67 5.87
N LYS A 109 -6.41 12.51 5.14
CA LYS A 109 -7.77 12.91 5.54
C LYS A 109 -8.58 11.74 6.09
N LEU A 110 -8.09 10.50 5.97
CA LEU A 110 -8.72 9.32 6.51
C LEU A 110 -8.41 9.20 8.00
N THR A 111 -9.42 8.89 8.81
CA THR A 111 -9.25 8.69 10.26
C THR A 111 -9.45 7.22 10.64
N ALA A 112 -8.89 6.79 11.78
CA ALA A 112 -9.09 5.44 12.29
C ALA A 112 -10.58 5.10 12.50
N GLN A 113 -11.39 6.08 12.89
CA GLN A 113 -12.84 5.91 13.02
C GLN A 113 -13.52 5.65 11.67
N GLN A 114 -13.12 6.35 10.61
CA GLN A 114 -13.65 6.15 9.27
C GLN A 114 -13.16 4.82 8.67
N LEU A 115 -11.88 4.51 8.84
CA LEU A 115 -11.30 3.24 8.39
C LEU A 115 -11.98 2.06 9.10
N GLY A 116 -12.25 2.18 10.40
CA GLY A 116 -12.71 1.07 11.24
C GLY A 116 -11.60 0.05 11.52
N PRO A 117 -11.89 -1.02 12.28
CA PRO A 117 -10.89 -2.02 12.65
C PRO A 117 -10.38 -2.79 11.42
N VAL A 118 -9.07 -3.06 11.40
CA VAL A 118 -8.39 -3.85 10.38
C VAL A 118 -7.44 -4.82 11.07
N ASP A 119 -7.30 -6.00 10.49
CA ASP A 119 -6.52 -7.10 11.07
C ASP A 119 -5.06 -7.08 10.59
N ALA A 120 -4.80 -6.50 9.42
CA ALA A 120 -3.45 -6.27 8.90
C ALA A 120 -3.36 -5.06 7.97
N VAL A 121 -2.14 -4.58 7.78
CA VAL A 121 -1.77 -3.64 6.72
C VAL A 121 -0.90 -4.36 5.70
N TYR A 122 -1.18 -4.18 4.42
CA TYR A 122 -0.28 -4.54 3.32
C TYR A 122 0.18 -3.28 2.60
N ASP A 123 1.39 -2.83 2.91
CA ASP A 123 1.98 -1.60 2.36
C ASP A 123 2.98 -1.96 1.26
N ARG A 124 2.52 -1.88 0.02
CA ARG A 124 3.33 -2.10 -1.19
C ARG A 124 3.07 -0.98 -2.16
N ALA A 125 4.15 -0.43 -2.72
CA ALA A 125 4.10 0.74 -3.59
C ALA A 125 3.43 1.99 -2.97
N ALA A 126 3.31 2.05 -1.64
CA ALA A 126 2.77 3.20 -0.91
C ALA A 126 3.87 3.97 -0.16
N LEU A 127 4.53 3.37 0.84
CA LEU A 127 5.65 4.01 1.55
C LEU A 127 6.76 4.48 0.59
N VAL A 128 7.14 3.60 -0.36
CA VAL A 128 8.15 3.87 -1.38
C VAL A 128 7.69 4.87 -2.45
N ALA A 129 6.41 5.23 -2.52
CA ALA A 129 5.92 6.23 -3.47
C ALA A 129 6.18 7.66 -2.98
N LEU A 130 6.52 7.84 -1.71
CA LEU A 130 6.62 9.14 -1.06
C LEU A 130 8.07 9.61 -0.89
N PRO A 131 8.36 10.90 -1.13
CA PRO A 131 9.64 11.48 -0.80
C PRO A 131 9.84 11.54 0.72
N GLU A 132 11.08 11.63 1.18
CA GLU A 132 11.47 11.45 2.60
C GLU A 132 10.60 12.23 3.60
N ALA A 133 10.40 13.54 3.39
CA ALA A 133 9.60 14.37 4.30
C ALA A 133 8.14 13.89 4.42
N LEU A 134 7.50 13.54 3.29
CA LEU A 134 6.13 13.01 3.29
C LEU A 134 6.07 11.58 3.80
N ARG A 135 7.14 10.79 3.59
CA ARG A 135 7.24 9.42 4.09
C ARG A 135 7.24 9.36 5.61
N LEU A 136 7.94 10.29 6.27
CA LEU A 136 7.93 10.42 7.73
C LEU A 136 6.54 10.82 8.26
N GLN A 137 5.85 11.74 7.57
CA GLN A 137 4.47 12.10 7.93
C GLN A 137 3.53 10.92 7.73
N TYR A 138 3.68 10.18 6.63
CA TYR A 138 2.91 8.99 6.30
C TYR A 138 3.08 7.88 7.33
N SER A 139 4.31 7.54 7.72
CA SER A 139 4.53 6.47 8.71
C SER A 139 3.88 6.80 10.06
N ARG A 140 4.00 8.06 10.51
CA ARG A 140 3.29 8.55 11.71
C ARG A 140 1.78 8.47 11.56
N HIS A 141 1.25 8.83 10.39
CA HIS A 141 -0.18 8.76 10.13
C HIS A 141 -0.67 7.30 10.10
N MET A 142 0.07 6.37 9.49
CA MET A 142 -0.24 4.94 9.49
C MET A 142 -0.31 4.37 10.91
N LEU A 143 0.60 4.75 11.80
CA LEU A 143 0.59 4.35 13.21
C LEU A 143 -0.66 4.86 13.97
N GLN A 144 -1.19 6.02 13.60
CA GLN A 144 -2.43 6.56 14.16
C GLN A 144 -3.67 5.91 13.55
N LEU A 145 -3.60 5.57 12.26
CA LEU A 145 -4.70 5.04 11.48
C LEU A 145 -4.95 3.55 11.80
N CYS A 146 -3.87 2.78 11.98
CA CYS A 146 -3.89 1.33 12.26
C CYS A 146 -3.05 1.01 13.52
N PRO A 147 -3.48 1.46 14.71
CA PRO A 147 -2.72 1.23 15.94
C PRO A 147 -2.71 -0.27 16.28
N LYS A 148 -1.51 -0.81 16.55
CA LYS A 148 -1.31 -2.23 16.91
C LYS A 148 -1.80 -3.22 15.85
N THR A 149 -1.72 -2.86 14.58
CA THR A 149 -2.07 -3.74 13.48
C THR A 149 -0.80 -4.32 12.85
N PRO A 150 -0.64 -5.65 12.72
CA PRO A 150 0.52 -6.22 12.05
C PRO A 150 0.58 -5.79 10.58
N GLN A 151 1.79 -5.59 10.07
CA GLN A 151 2.00 -5.04 8.74
C GLN A 151 3.00 -5.87 7.93
N LEU A 152 2.61 -6.20 6.70
CA LEU A 152 3.51 -6.69 5.65
C LEU A 152 3.93 -5.48 4.80
N LEU A 153 5.21 -5.15 4.85
CA LEU A 153 5.79 -3.98 4.18
C LEU A 153 6.74 -4.41 3.07
N ILE A 154 6.50 -3.93 1.85
CA ILE A 154 7.36 -4.18 0.69
C ILE A 154 8.11 -2.91 0.31
N VAL A 155 9.44 -2.97 0.30
CA VAL A 155 10.29 -1.82 -0.03
C VAL A 155 11.37 -2.14 -1.07
N PHE A 156 11.90 -1.08 -1.67
CA PHE A 156 13.09 -1.15 -2.51
C PHE A 156 14.27 -0.46 -1.82
N ASN A 157 15.46 -1.05 -1.95
CA ASN A 157 16.71 -0.48 -1.49
C ASN A 157 17.71 -0.40 -2.65
N TYR A 158 18.16 0.81 -2.95
CA TYR A 158 19.16 1.14 -3.96
C TYR A 158 19.85 2.47 -3.59
N ASP A 159 20.92 2.84 -4.30
CA ASP A 159 21.57 4.14 -4.12
C ASP A 159 20.65 5.27 -4.63
N GLN A 160 20.02 5.99 -3.70
CA GLN A 160 19.06 7.06 -3.98
C GLN A 160 19.63 8.17 -4.88
N LYS A 161 20.96 8.34 -4.97
CA LYS A 161 21.61 9.32 -5.86
C LYS A 161 21.47 8.96 -7.33
N GLN A 162 21.24 7.70 -7.67
CA GLN A 162 21.15 7.22 -9.05
C GLN A 162 19.75 7.36 -9.66
N MET A 163 18.70 7.53 -8.84
CA MET A 163 17.33 7.70 -9.32
C MET A 163 16.51 8.53 -8.33
N ALA A 164 15.83 9.58 -8.80
CA ALA A 164 15.00 10.47 -7.98
C ALA A 164 13.65 9.89 -7.50
N GLY A 165 13.38 8.61 -7.79
CA GLY A 165 12.10 7.94 -7.51
C GLY A 165 10.90 8.49 -8.30
N PRO A 166 9.66 8.10 -7.94
CA PRO A 166 9.34 6.87 -7.23
C PRO A 166 9.52 5.60 -8.13
N PRO A 167 9.73 4.41 -7.54
CA PRO A 167 9.84 4.17 -6.11
C PRO A 167 11.12 4.79 -5.56
N PHE A 168 11.05 5.36 -4.37
CA PHE A 168 12.19 5.85 -3.63
C PHE A 168 12.81 4.71 -2.83
N SER A 169 14.12 4.82 -2.58
CA SER A 169 14.85 3.90 -1.72
C SER A 169 14.40 4.06 -0.27
N VAL A 170 14.13 2.93 0.38
CA VAL A 170 13.86 2.81 1.81
C VAL A 170 14.82 1.76 2.35
N SER A 171 15.79 2.19 3.16
CA SER A 171 16.74 1.29 3.79
C SER A 171 16.14 0.64 5.04
N GLU A 172 16.76 -0.46 5.49
CA GLU A 172 16.48 -1.07 6.79
C GLU A 172 16.54 -0.05 7.93
N GLN A 173 17.57 0.80 7.95
CA GLN A 173 17.69 1.87 8.95
C GLN A 173 16.46 2.80 8.97
N THR A 174 15.93 3.15 7.79
CA THR A 174 14.71 3.97 7.70
C THR A 174 13.49 3.22 8.23
N ILE A 175 13.35 1.92 7.96
CA ILE A 175 12.25 1.09 8.49
C ILE A 175 12.30 1.09 10.03
N HIS A 176 13.48 0.80 10.61
CA HIS A 176 13.65 0.82 12.07
C HIS A 176 13.40 2.22 12.65
N GLN A 177 13.87 3.28 12.00
CA GLN A 177 13.63 4.66 12.45
C GLN A 177 12.12 4.98 12.55
N TYR A 178 11.31 4.49 11.62
CA TYR A 178 9.89 4.78 11.61
C TYR A 178 9.08 3.89 12.54
N TYR A 179 9.44 2.61 12.67
CA TYR A 179 8.53 1.60 13.23
C TYR A 179 9.04 0.91 14.48
N ASN A 180 10.34 0.95 14.81
CA ASN A 180 10.95 0.16 15.89
C ASN A 180 10.43 0.52 17.29
N ALA A 181 9.84 1.71 17.47
CA ALA A 181 9.25 2.10 18.75
C ALA A 181 7.95 1.33 19.08
N VAL A 182 7.24 0.82 18.06
CA VAL A 182 5.90 0.23 18.20
C VAL A 182 5.86 -1.22 17.70
N TYR A 183 6.77 -1.59 16.80
CA TYR A 183 6.83 -2.91 16.19
C TYR A 183 8.14 -3.63 16.49
N ASP A 184 8.05 -4.95 16.60
CA ASP A 184 9.14 -5.88 16.32
C ASP A 184 9.22 -6.06 14.80
N ILE A 185 10.42 -5.87 14.25
CA ILE A 185 10.66 -5.79 12.80
C ILE A 185 11.50 -6.98 12.38
N GLU A 186 11.00 -7.74 11.42
CA GLU A 186 11.66 -8.92 10.87
C GLU A 186 11.80 -8.78 9.34
N ASN A 187 12.99 -9.03 8.82
CA ASN A 187 13.20 -9.18 7.38
C ASN A 187 12.80 -10.60 6.96
N LEU A 188 11.76 -10.74 6.15
CA LEU A 188 11.30 -12.04 5.69
C LEU A 188 12.07 -12.54 4.46
N SER A 189 12.37 -11.63 3.54
CA SER A 189 13.16 -11.94 2.36
C SER A 189 13.72 -10.68 1.70
N VAL A 190 14.81 -10.89 0.95
CA VAL A 190 15.40 -9.89 0.05
C VAL A 190 15.70 -10.58 -1.27
N ARG A 191 15.35 -9.92 -2.38
CA ARG A 191 15.70 -10.35 -3.73
C ARG A 191 16.27 -9.20 -4.55
N GLU A 192 17.18 -9.51 -5.46
CA GLU A 192 17.60 -8.56 -6.48
C GLU A 192 16.44 -8.31 -7.46
N VAL A 193 16.26 -7.06 -7.87
CA VAL A 193 15.32 -6.71 -8.94
C VAL A 193 15.98 -7.05 -10.27
N ALA A 194 15.48 -8.09 -10.95
CA ALA A 194 16.00 -8.48 -12.26
C ALA A 194 15.94 -7.31 -13.26
N GLY A 195 17.09 -6.96 -13.86
CA GLY A 195 17.22 -5.79 -14.74
C GLY A 195 17.29 -4.43 -14.01
N GLY A 196 17.20 -4.43 -12.68
CA GLY A 196 17.23 -3.23 -11.85
C GLY A 196 15.96 -2.36 -11.96
N LEU A 197 15.92 -1.28 -11.18
CA LEU A 197 14.89 -0.25 -11.29
C LEU A 197 15.40 0.87 -12.18
N ARG A 198 14.86 1.01 -13.39
CA ARG A 198 15.32 1.99 -14.40
C ARG A 198 16.85 1.89 -14.64
N ASN A 199 17.35 0.67 -14.79
CA ASN A 199 18.78 0.33 -14.94
C ASN A 199 19.66 0.61 -13.72
N VAL A 200 19.07 0.91 -12.55
CA VAL A 200 19.80 1.00 -11.27
C VAL A 200 19.70 -0.33 -10.54
N ALA A 201 20.83 -0.87 -10.10
CA ALA A 201 20.86 -2.06 -9.27
C ALA A 201 20.07 -1.81 -7.98
N ALA A 202 19.08 -2.66 -7.71
CA ALA A 202 18.13 -2.47 -6.63
C ALA A 202 17.72 -3.81 -6.04
N LYS A 203 17.46 -3.80 -4.74
CA LYS A 203 16.89 -4.93 -4.01
C LYS A 203 15.43 -4.62 -3.67
N GLU A 204 14.57 -5.62 -3.77
CA GLU A 204 13.21 -5.59 -3.23
C GLU A 204 13.17 -6.50 -2.00
N SER A 205 12.48 -6.07 -0.95
CA SER A 205 12.44 -6.82 0.31
C SER A 205 11.08 -6.77 0.97
N ALA A 206 10.72 -7.88 1.62
CA ALA A 206 9.53 -8.03 2.43
C ALA A 206 9.88 -7.98 3.91
N TRP A 207 9.12 -7.20 4.67
CA TRP A 207 9.31 -7.01 6.10
C TRP A 207 8.01 -7.27 6.84
N LEU A 208 8.10 -8.01 7.94
CA LEU A 208 7.01 -8.21 8.88
C LEU A 208 7.19 -7.26 10.06
N LEU A 209 6.15 -6.49 10.35
CA LEU A 209 6.09 -5.57 11.48
C LEU A 209 5.01 -6.09 12.43
N ASN A 210 5.42 -6.69 13.55
CA ASN A 210 4.52 -7.23 14.56
C ASN A 210 4.39 -6.28 15.75
N PRO A 211 3.19 -5.87 16.17
CA PRO A 211 3.03 -4.94 17.30
C PRO A 211 3.67 -5.48 18.59
N LYS A 212 4.35 -4.60 19.33
CA LYS A 212 4.89 -4.88 20.67
C LYS A 212 3.83 -4.90 21.77
#